data_AF-A0A3Q9KC64-F1
#
_entry.id   AF-A0A3Q9KC64-F1
#
_cell.length_a   1.000
_cell.length_b   1.000
_cell.length_c   1.000
_cell.angle_alpha   90.00
_cell.angle_beta   90.00
_cell.angle_gamma   90.00
#
_symmetry.space_group_name_H-M   'P 1'
#
loop_
_entity.id
_entity.type
_entity.pdbx_description
1 polymer ?
#
loop_
_entity_poly.entity_id
_entity_poly.type
_entity_poly.pdbx_seq_one_letter_code
_entity_poly.pdbx_strand_id
1 'polypeptide(L)'
;MQSNSQPSASRRTHTHNGHDDREIESLEEFDQVVASGSLAGHRIQSVDLTDRTFALLSADTTESVFLGCVMEPDAAAKIRAGGALVFPPVPGLPFDPYRGGLYGPDELFDGLAGTGFDATPDARTYRWYQDTKSDGDIFASMLRSIHDDAVSDALDEHLAGAQVVGIMGGHALERGSAAYAGAARLGRRLTRDGLTVATGGGPGAMEAANLGAYTAPFEDEMLDSALELLAKTPHFTPSVTDWARAAFEIRHSRPGGGASVGIPTWFYGHEPPNAFASHIAKYFVNAVREDGLLARSTAGVVFLPGAAGTVQEIFDNATPNYYQSRGEPTPMVLVNRAHWTEKLPTWPLLQALAADRPMAARIALVDSVDEAPDALARLRTQAQS
;
A
#
# COMPACT_ATOMS: atom_id res chain seq x y z
N MET A 1 -34.23 29.67 -32.97
CA MET A 1 -35.22 28.80 -32.27
C MET A 1 -34.69 27.38 -32.39
N GLN A 2 -34.26 26.67 -31.35
CA GLN A 2 -34.50 26.77 -29.91
C GLN A 2 -33.17 26.80 -29.14
N SER A 3 -33.11 27.67 -28.12
CA SER A 3 -32.03 27.76 -27.14
C SER A 3 -32.26 26.73 -26.04
N ASN A 4 -31.28 25.87 -25.78
CA ASN A 4 -31.21 25.12 -24.52
C ASN A 4 -30.00 25.62 -23.73
N SER A 5 -30.24 26.68 -22.95
CA SER A 5 -29.36 27.14 -21.89
C SER A 5 -29.54 26.23 -20.67
N GLN A 6 -28.58 25.34 -20.40
CA GLN A 6 -28.46 24.72 -19.09
C GLN A 6 -27.62 25.63 -18.17
N PRO A 7 -28.01 25.81 -16.90
CA PRO A 7 -27.27 26.65 -15.97
C PRO A 7 -25.93 26.00 -15.61
N SER A 8 -24.86 26.80 -15.59
CA SER A 8 -23.55 26.37 -15.12
C SER A 8 -23.66 25.90 -13.67
N ALA A 9 -23.50 24.60 -13.44
CA ALA A 9 -23.30 24.06 -12.12
C ALA A 9 -22.02 24.68 -11.56
N SER A 10 -22.16 25.49 -10.51
CA SER A 10 -21.05 26.02 -9.74
C SER A 10 -20.16 24.86 -9.29
N ARG A 11 -18.89 24.88 -9.72
CA ARG A 11 -17.82 24.01 -9.20
C ARG A 11 -17.90 23.98 -7.68
N ARG A 12 -18.38 22.88 -7.11
CA ARG A 12 -17.93 22.46 -5.78
C ARG A 12 -16.52 21.94 -5.99
N THR A 13 -15.55 22.83 -5.85
CA THR A 13 -14.23 22.43 -5.39
C THR A 13 -14.45 21.65 -4.11
N HIS A 14 -14.31 20.32 -4.17
CA HIS A 14 -14.08 19.52 -2.97
C HIS A 14 -12.70 19.91 -2.46
N THR A 15 -12.66 21.03 -1.74
CA THR A 15 -11.67 21.21 -0.69
C THR A 15 -11.96 20.09 0.30
N HIS A 16 -11.04 19.13 0.44
CA HIS A 16 -10.92 18.33 1.66
C HIS A 16 -10.61 19.32 2.80
N ASN A 17 -11.64 20.01 3.26
CA ASN A 17 -11.67 20.53 4.61
C ASN A 17 -11.78 19.28 5.49
N GLY A 18 -10.90 19.18 6.48
CA GLY A 18 -10.84 18.06 7.41
C GLY A 18 -12.24 17.57 7.75
N HIS A 19 -12.50 16.31 7.41
CA HIS A 19 -13.56 15.59 8.10
C HIS A 19 -13.23 15.73 9.59
N ASP A 20 -14.23 16.11 10.40
CA ASP A 20 -14.23 15.72 11.81
C ASP A 20 -13.93 14.24 11.79
N ASP A 21 -12.70 13.87 12.11
CA ASP A 21 -12.31 12.48 12.09
C ASP A 21 -13.08 11.79 13.22
N ARG A 22 -14.01 10.93 12.80
CA ARG A 22 -14.89 10.20 13.72
C ARG A 22 -14.31 8.83 14.02
N GLU A 23 -13.22 8.46 13.36
CA GLU A 23 -12.46 7.23 13.54
C GLU A 23 -11.65 7.34 14.85
N ILE A 24 -11.52 6.24 15.58
CA ILE A 24 -10.74 6.11 16.80
C ILE A 24 -10.03 4.77 16.74
N GLU A 25 -8.72 4.80 16.57
CA GLU A 25 -7.90 3.62 16.29
C GLU A 25 -6.86 3.36 17.37
N SER A 26 -6.70 4.32 18.28
CA SER A 26 -5.82 4.22 19.43
C SER A 26 -6.56 4.39 20.75
N LEU A 27 -5.98 3.80 21.80
CA LEU A 27 -6.48 4.01 23.16
C LEU A 27 -6.32 5.47 23.62
N GLU A 28 -5.31 6.17 23.11
CA GLU A 28 -5.08 7.59 23.42
C GLU A 28 -6.20 8.48 22.85
N GLU A 29 -6.54 8.31 21.57
CA GLU A 29 -7.68 9.01 20.95
C GLU A 29 -8.99 8.68 21.66
N PHE A 30 -9.20 7.39 21.99
CA PHE A 30 -10.36 6.98 22.75
C PHE A 30 -10.47 7.74 24.07
N ASP A 31 -9.38 7.81 24.83
CA ASP A 31 -9.33 8.50 26.13
C ASP A 31 -9.59 10.00 25.99
N GLN A 32 -9.10 10.62 24.91
CA GLN A 32 -9.34 12.03 24.62
C GLN A 32 -10.81 12.30 24.28
N VAL A 33 -11.42 11.49 23.41
CA VAL A 33 -12.79 11.68 22.96
C VAL A 33 -13.78 11.35 24.08
N VAL A 34 -13.60 10.22 24.77
CA VAL A 34 -14.53 9.77 25.84
C VAL A 34 -14.54 10.72 27.03
N ALA A 35 -13.48 11.49 27.25
CA ALA A 35 -13.42 12.52 28.29
C ALA A 35 -14.46 13.63 28.10
N SER A 36 -14.96 13.85 26.88
CA SER A 36 -16.08 14.75 26.60
C SER A 36 -17.43 14.22 27.15
N GLY A 37 -17.49 12.95 27.52
CA GLY A 37 -18.70 12.24 27.95
C GLY A 37 -19.54 11.67 26.81
N SER A 38 -19.13 11.83 25.54
CA SER A 38 -19.82 11.28 24.39
C SER A 38 -18.86 10.63 23.40
N LEU A 39 -19.28 9.48 22.89
CA LEU A 39 -18.74 8.76 21.74
C LEU A 39 -19.78 8.72 20.60
N ALA A 40 -20.80 9.57 20.65
CA ALA A 40 -21.90 9.52 19.71
C ALA A 40 -21.43 9.74 18.27
N GLY A 41 -21.82 8.84 17.36
CA GLY A 41 -21.43 8.91 15.96
C GLY A 41 -19.97 8.54 15.64
N HIS A 42 -19.14 8.20 16.63
CA HIS A 42 -17.76 7.75 16.41
C HIS A 42 -17.67 6.29 15.91
N ARG A 43 -16.56 5.95 15.27
CA ARG A 43 -16.18 4.61 14.81
C ARG A 43 -14.91 4.22 15.56
N ILE A 44 -14.97 3.16 16.35
CA ILE A 44 -13.85 2.71 17.17
C ILE A 44 -13.38 1.37 16.60
N GLN A 45 -12.11 1.29 16.21
CA GLN A 45 -11.56 0.16 15.46
C GLN A 45 -10.44 -0.52 16.24
N SER A 46 -10.60 -1.81 16.54
CA SER A 46 -9.58 -2.70 17.13
C SER A 46 -8.84 -2.17 18.38
N VAL A 47 -9.50 -1.33 19.18
CA VAL A 47 -8.95 -0.84 20.44
C VAL A 47 -9.25 -1.81 21.58
N ASP A 48 -8.25 -2.11 22.41
CA ASP A 48 -8.47 -2.81 23.68
C ASP A 48 -9.01 -1.82 24.73
N LEU A 49 -10.28 -1.97 25.06
CA LEU A 49 -11.03 -1.12 25.97
C LEU A 49 -11.38 -1.84 27.28
N THR A 50 -10.74 -2.97 27.57
CA THR A 50 -10.99 -3.76 28.79
C THR A 50 -10.86 -2.89 30.04
N ASP A 51 -9.81 -2.06 30.09
CA ASP A 51 -9.53 -1.13 31.19
C ASP A 51 -10.34 0.18 31.15
N ARG A 52 -11.32 0.30 30.24
CA ARG A 52 -12.16 1.51 30.05
C ARG A 52 -13.64 1.27 30.32
N THR A 53 -13.97 0.18 31.00
CA THR A 53 -15.34 -0.19 31.37
C THR A 53 -16.11 0.97 32.02
N PHE A 54 -15.53 1.67 33.01
CA PHE A 54 -16.23 2.77 33.67
C PHE A 54 -16.55 3.95 32.71
N ALA A 55 -15.62 4.29 31.83
CA ALA A 55 -15.81 5.33 30.82
C ALA A 55 -16.91 4.93 29.83
N LEU A 56 -16.87 3.69 29.34
CA LEU A 56 -17.88 3.12 28.45
C LEU A 56 -19.28 3.07 29.08
N LEU A 57 -19.37 2.75 30.37
CA LEU A 57 -20.63 2.73 31.12
C LEU A 57 -21.22 4.14 31.30
N SER A 58 -20.40 5.18 31.28
CA SER A 58 -20.83 6.56 31.53
C SER A 58 -21.07 7.37 30.25
N ALA A 59 -20.37 7.05 29.17
CA ALA A 59 -20.43 7.81 27.92
C ALA A 59 -21.76 7.63 27.17
N ASP A 60 -22.19 8.65 26.43
CA ASP A 60 -23.20 8.51 25.39
C ASP A 60 -22.60 7.76 24.19
N THR A 61 -23.22 6.67 23.75
CA THR A 61 -22.74 5.83 22.64
C THR A 61 -23.74 5.76 21.49
N THR A 62 -24.64 6.74 21.41
CA THR A 62 -25.69 6.78 20.38
C THR A 62 -25.06 6.81 18.98
N GLU A 63 -25.50 5.90 18.10
CA GLU A 63 -25.01 5.79 16.70
C GLU A 63 -23.50 5.56 16.56
N SER A 64 -22.80 5.14 17.63
CA SER A 64 -21.40 4.74 17.55
C SER A 64 -21.27 3.32 17.01
N VAL A 65 -20.12 3.00 16.41
CA VAL A 65 -19.80 1.66 15.93
C VAL A 65 -18.49 1.22 16.56
N PHE A 66 -18.47 0.02 17.12
CA PHE A 66 -17.27 -0.62 17.64
C PHE A 66 -16.96 -1.84 16.78
N LEU A 67 -15.81 -1.81 16.12
CA LEU A 67 -15.29 -2.86 15.24
C LEU A 67 -14.13 -3.56 15.94
N GLY A 68 -14.28 -4.84 16.29
CA GLY A 68 -13.17 -5.64 16.83
C GLY A 68 -12.64 -5.22 18.20
N CYS A 69 -13.29 -4.27 18.89
CA CYS A 69 -12.80 -3.75 20.16
C CYS A 69 -12.97 -4.78 21.29
N VAL A 70 -11.90 -4.99 22.08
CA VAL A 70 -11.93 -5.88 23.24
C VAL A 70 -12.54 -5.13 24.41
N MET A 71 -13.52 -5.75 25.10
CA MET A 71 -14.27 -5.12 26.19
C MET A 71 -14.72 -6.17 27.20
N GLU A 72 -14.92 -5.73 28.44
CA GLU A 72 -15.67 -6.52 29.42
C GLU A 72 -17.12 -6.74 28.97
N PRO A 73 -17.73 -7.92 29.26
CA PRO A 73 -19.08 -8.25 28.80
C PRO A 73 -20.16 -7.24 29.18
N ASP A 74 -20.09 -6.70 30.41
CA ASP A 74 -21.05 -5.72 30.91
C ASP A 74 -20.95 -4.37 30.17
N ALA A 75 -19.72 -3.95 29.83
CA ALA A 75 -19.50 -2.77 29.01
C ALA A 75 -20.10 -2.96 27.61
N ALA A 76 -19.79 -4.09 26.97
CA ALA A 76 -20.29 -4.43 25.63
C ALA A 76 -21.83 -4.55 25.58
N ALA A 77 -22.46 -5.02 26.66
CA ALA A 77 -23.92 -5.08 26.78
C ALA A 77 -24.53 -3.68 26.93
N LYS A 78 -23.95 -2.83 27.79
CA LYS A 78 -24.42 -1.45 28.00
C LYS A 78 -24.36 -0.64 26.72
N ILE A 79 -23.23 -0.65 26.01
CA ILE A 79 -23.07 0.20 24.81
C ILE A 79 -24.06 -0.20 23.70
N ARG A 80 -24.36 -1.50 23.56
CA ARG A 80 -25.40 -2.00 22.65
C ARG A 80 -26.78 -1.52 23.06
N ALA A 81 -27.10 -1.59 24.36
CA ALA A 81 -28.34 -1.04 24.89
C ALA A 81 -28.44 0.49 24.70
N GLY A 82 -27.30 1.18 24.64
CA GLY A 82 -27.17 2.60 24.34
C GLY A 82 -27.24 2.96 22.85
N GLY A 83 -27.55 2.01 21.96
CA GLY A 83 -27.75 2.27 20.52
C GLY A 83 -26.49 2.13 19.66
N ALA A 84 -25.38 1.64 20.21
CA ALA A 84 -24.18 1.35 19.43
C ALA A 84 -24.28 0.03 18.67
N LEU A 85 -23.65 -0.05 17.49
CA LEU A 85 -23.37 -1.32 16.82
C LEU A 85 -22.03 -1.87 17.32
N VAL A 86 -21.99 -3.14 17.70
CA VAL A 86 -20.79 -3.77 18.26
C VAL A 86 -20.49 -5.07 17.54
N PHE A 87 -19.40 -5.08 16.80
CA PHE A 87 -18.82 -6.24 16.14
C PHE A 87 -17.72 -6.80 17.05
N PRO A 88 -17.82 -8.05 17.52
CA PRO A 88 -16.86 -8.60 18.46
C PRO A 88 -15.51 -8.89 17.79
N PRO A 89 -14.42 -8.92 18.58
CA PRO A 89 -13.16 -9.52 18.13
C PRO A 89 -13.38 -10.97 17.69
N VAL A 90 -12.64 -11.42 16.67
CA VAL A 90 -12.74 -12.80 16.18
C VAL A 90 -11.54 -13.60 16.67
N PRO A 91 -11.70 -14.44 17.71
CA PRO A 91 -10.59 -15.15 18.31
C PRO A 91 -10.01 -16.21 17.36
N GLY A 92 -8.69 -16.39 17.41
CA GLY A 92 -7.99 -17.44 16.67
C GLY A 92 -7.67 -17.12 15.21
N LEU A 93 -8.00 -15.92 14.72
CA LEU A 93 -7.51 -15.47 13.41
C LEU A 93 -6.02 -15.11 13.48
N PRO A 94 -5.25 -15.41 12.42
CA PRO A 94 -3.84 -15.01 12.34
C PRO A 94 -3.64 -13.55 11.91
N PHE A 95 -4.73 -12.82 11.62
CA PHE A 95 -4.79 -11.42 11.25
C PHE A 95 -5.97 -10.74 11.95
N ASP A 96 -5.93 -9.42 12.06
CA ASP A 96 -7.05 -8.61 12.56
C ASP A 96 -7.87 -8.06 11.38
N PRO A 97 -9.15 -8.47 11.21
CA PRO A 97 -9.98 -7.98 10.13
C PRO A 97 -10.45 -6.53 10.30
N TYR A 98 -10.37 -5.96 11.50
CA TYR A 98 -10.87 -4.60 11.80
C TYR A 98 -9.73 -3.60 12.07
N ARG A 99 -8.51 -3.90 11.59
CA ARG A 99 -7.32 -3.09 11.88
C ARG A 99 -7.46 -1.67 11.36
N GLY A 100 -7.13 -0.67 12.19
CA GLY A 100 -7.07 0.74 11.77
C GLY A 100 -5.73 1.14 11.14
N GLY A 101 -4.62 0.46 11.47
CA GLY A 101 -3.30 0.80 10.94
C GLY A 101 -2.83 -0.10 9.79
N LEU A 102 -1.89 0.36 8.97
CA LEU A 102 -1.15 -0.50 8.02
C LEU A 102 -0.19 -1.46 8.74
N TYR A 103 0.17 -2.57 8.08
CA TYR A 103 1.10 -3.54 8.66
C TYR A 103 2.52 -2.98 8.74
N GLY A 104 3.23 -3.33 9.79
CA GLY A 104 4.69 -3.19 9.86
C GLY A 104 5.42 -4.46 9.38
N PRO A 105 6.65 -4.36 8.87
CA PRO A 105 7.47 -5.55 8.60
C PRO A 105 7.78 -6.31 9.90
N ASP A 106 8.04 -5.62 11.01
CA ASP A 106 8.29 -6.29 12.31
C ASP A 106 7.07 -7.08 12.80
N GLU A 107 5.85 -6.59 12.52
CA GLU A 107 4.59 -7.29 12.80
C GLU A 107 4.43 -8.53 11.91
N LEU A 108 4.56 -8.38 10.58
CA LEU A 108 4.36 -9.49 9.64
C LEU A 108 5.40 -10.60 9.80
N PHE A 109 6.62 -10.26 10.21
CA PHE A 109 7.73 -11.18 10.41
C PHE A 109 8.00 -11.52 11.88
N ASP A 110 7.05 -11.26 12.78
CA ASP A 110 7.23 -11.61 14.20
C ASP A 110 7.60 -13.09 14.38
N GLY A 111 8.58 -13.35 15.25
CA GLY A 111 9.15 -14.69 15.46
C GLY A 111 10.17 -15.18 14.43
N LEU A 112 10.48 -14.43 13.36
CA LEU A 112 11.42 -14.85 12.29
C LEU A 112 12.78 -15.32 12.83
N ALA A 113 13.34 -14.62 13.82
CA ALA A 113 14.64 -14.94 14.39
C ALA A 113 14.65 -16.30 15.11
N GLY A 114 13.57 -16.66 15.80
CA GLY A 114 13.48 -17.88 16.61
C GLY A 114 12.90 -19.08 15.85
N THR A 115 11.72 -18.91 15.26
CA THR A 115 10.91 -20.01 14.70
C THR A 115 10.91 -20.08 13.16
N GLY A 116 11.56 -19.13 12.50
CA GLY A 116 11.62 -19.06 11.03
C GLY A 116 10.36 -18.49 10.39
N PHE A 117 10.40 -18.30 9.06
CA PHE A 117 9.35 -17.61 8.31
C PHE A 117 7.98 -18.29 8.43
N ASP A 118 7.93 -19.62 8.42
CA ASP A 118 6.65 -20.33 8.50
C ASP A 118 5.89 -19.98 9.79
N ALA A 119 6.54 -19.74 10.91
CA ALA A 119 5.82 -19.41 12.14
C ALA A 119 5.27 -17.97 12.18
N THR A 120 5.64 -17.11 11.24
CA THR A 120 5.30 -15.67 11.25
C THR A 120 3.81 -15.42 11.03
N PRO A 121 3.26 -14.29 11.52
CA PRO A 121 1.88 -13.88 11.24
C PRO A 121 1.54 -13.89 9.75
N ASP A 122 2.49 -13.48 8.88
CA ASP A 122 2.29 -13.49 7.44
C ASP A 122 2.03 -14.89 6.88
N ALA A 123 2.91 -15.85 7.19
CA ALA A 123 2.83 -17.21 6.69
C ALA A 123 1.61 -17.97 7.26
N ARG A 124 1.22 -17.67 8.52
CA ARG A 124 -0.01 -18.22 9.11
C ARG A 124 -1.25 -17.69 8.41
N THR A 125 -1.29 -16.39 8.11
CA THR A 125 -2.41 -15.76 7.40
C THR A 125 -2.53 -16.29 5.98
N TYR A 126 -1.40 -16.50 5.29
CA TYR A 126 -1.40 -17.17 3.99
C TYR A 126 -2.00 -18.57 4.06
N ARG A 127 -1.61 -19.40 5.03
CA ARG A 127 -2.18 -20.75 5.20
C ARG A 127 -3.68 -20.71 5.47
N TRP A 128 -4.11 -19.88 6.40
CA TRP A 128 -5.54 -19.69 6.68
C TRP A 128 -6.30 -19.27 5.42
N TYR A 129 -5.73 -18.39 4.60
CA TYR A 129 -6.34 -18.01 3.33
C TYR A 129 -6.40 -19.17 2.34
N GLN A 130 -5.34 -19.99 2.21
CA GLN A 130 -5.37 -21.16 1.33
C GLN A 130 -6.45 -22.16 1.73
N ASP A 131 -6.65 -22.35 3.03
CA ASP A 131 -7.68 -23.26 3.56
C ASP A 131 -9.10 -22.72 3.31
N THR A 132 -9.29 -21.40 3.37
CA THR A 132 -10.62 -20.75 3.37
C THR A 132 -11.01 -20.04 2.05
N LYS A 133 -10.13 -19.98 1.05
CA LYS A 133 -10.41 -19.23 -0.20
C LYS A 133 -11.45 -19.90 -1.09
N SER A 134 -11.74 -21.18 -0.88
CA SER A 134 -12.62 -21.97 -1.75
C SER A 134 -13.46 -23.00 -1.00
N ASP A 135 -13.53 -22.91 0.33
CA ASP A 135 -14.39 -23.77 1.16
C ASP A 135 -15.88 -23.37 1.09
N GLY A 136 -16.18 -22.16 0.57
CA GLY A 136 -17.52 -21.62 0.47
C GLY A 136 -18.04 -20.99 1.77
N ASP A 137 -17.17 -20.81 2.77
CA ASP A 137 -17.56 -20.19 4.04
C ASP A 137 -17.78 -18.68 3.87
N ILE A 138 -19.04 -18.27 4.08
CA ILE A 138 -19.42 -16.86 4.04
C ILE A 138 -18.76 -16.06 5.16
N PHE A 139 -18.49 -16.69 6.31
CA PHE A 139 -17.85 -16.01 7.43
C PHE A 139 -16.40 -15.68 7.09
N ALA A 140 -15.61 -16.66 6.64
CA ALA A 140 -14.24 -16.41 6.21
C ALA A 140 -14.14 -15.39 5.05
N SER A 141 -15.02 -15.47 4.05
CA SER A 141 -15.03 -14.50 2.94
C SER A 141 -15.45 -13.08 3.37
N MET A 142 -16.41 -12.96 4.29
CA MET A 142 -16.78 -11.69 4.92
C MET A 142 -15.60 -11.10 5.67
N LEU A 143 -14.89 -11.88 6.49
CA LEU A 143 -13.72 -11.39 7.25
C LEU A 143 -12.59 -10.88 6.36
N ARG A 144 -12.32 -11.56 5.23
CA ARG A 144 -11.35 -11.08 4.24
C ARG A 144 -11.78 -9.76 3.60
N SER A 145 -13.10 -9.60 3.37
CA SER A 145 -13.64 -8.38 2.76
C SER A 145 -13.56 -7.20 3.73
N ILE A 146 -13.92 -7.40 5.00
CA ILE A 146 -13.77 -6.38 6.05
C ILE A 146 -12.30 -5.99 6.21
N HIS A 147 -11.40 -6.99 6.24
CA HIS A 147 -9.96 -6.74 6.30
C HIS A 147 -9.46 -5.89 5.13
N ASP A 148 -9.78 -6.26 3.89
CA ASP A 148 -9.30 -5.54 2.71
C ASP A 148 -9.88 -4.12 2.63
N ASP A 149 -11.09 -3.90 3.16
CA ASP A 149 -11.71 -2.58 3.31
C ASP A 149 -10.95 -1.73 4.35
N ALA A 150 -10.72 -2.29 5.54
CA ALA A 150 -9.96 -1.61 6.60
C ALA A 150 -8.52 -1.26 6.17
N VAL A 151 -7.85 -2.15 5.44
CA VAL A 151 -6.52 -1.87 4.85
C VAL A 151 -6.58 -0.79 3.77
N SER A 152 -7.69 -0.70 3.00
CA SER A 152 -7.86 0.34 1.99
C SER A 152 -8.02 1.72 2.63
N ASP A 153 -8.82 1.79 3.69
CA ASP A 153 -9.08 3.00 4.47
C ASP A 153 -7.80 3.52 5.14
N ALA A 154 -7.13 2.67 5.91
CA ALA A 154 -5.83 2.96 6.53
C ALA A 154 -4.77 3.42 5.50
N LEU A 155 -4.81 2.86 4.29
CA LEU A 155 -3.90 3.27 3.22
C LEU A 155 -4.23 4.65 2.65
N ASP A 156 -5.51 4.98 2.50
CA ASP A 156 -5.93 6.31 2.03
C ASP A 156 -5.56 7.39 3.04
N GLU A 157 -5.77 7.15 4.33
CA GLU A 157 -5.36 8.05 5.41
C GLU A 157 -3.84 8.22 5.45
N HIS A 158 -3.09 7.12 5.38
CA HIS A 158 -1.64 7.16 5.39
C HIS A 158 -1.06 7.95 4.20
N LEU A 159 -1.71 7.89 3.04
CA LEU A 159 -1.29 8.58 1.83
C LEU A 159 -1.93 9.96 1.65
N ALA A 160 -2.76 10.42 2.59
CA ALA A 160 -3.43 11.70 2.51
C ALA A 160 -2.41 12.85 2.33
N GLY A 161 -2.54 13.58 1.22
CA GLY A 161 -1.65 14.69 0.87
C GLY A 161 -0.27 14.27 0.33
N ALA A 162 0.05 12.97 0.30
CA ALA A 162 1.31 12.48 -0.25
C ALA A 162 1.33 12.54 -1.79
N GLN A 163 2.50 12.81 -2.35
CA GLN A 163 2.77 12.69 -3.78
C GLN A 163 3.39 11.33 -4.06
N VAL A 164 2.58 10.38 -4.52
CA VAL A 164 2.96 8.96 -4.56
C VAL A 164 3.41 8.56 -5.95
N VAL A 165 4.58 7.93 -6.05
CA VAL A 165 5.07 7.31 -7.28
C VAL A 165 5.02 5.80 -7.15
N GLY A 166 4.23 5.18 -8.03
CA GLY A 166 4.20 3.74 -8.20
C GLY A 166 5.44 3.25 -8.96
N ILE A 167 6.12 2.23 -8.46
CA ILE A 167 7.18 1.54 -9.20
C ILE A 167 6.75 0.10 -9.44
N MET A 168 6.56 -0.21 -10.72
CA MET A 168 6.15 -1.52 -11.21
C MET A 168 7.34 -2.25 -11.82
N GLY A 169 7.41 -3.55 -11.62
CA GLY A 169 8.49 -4.38 -12.15
C GLY A 169 8.42 -5.82 -11.68
N GLY A 170 9.09 -6.70 -12.40
CA GLY A 170 9.03 -8.14 -12.13
C GLY A 170 9.63 -8.55 -10.78
N HIS A 171 9.03 -9.57 -10.16
CA HIS A 171 9.51 -10.23 -8.94
C HIS A 171 10.81 -11.04 -9.15
N ALA A 172 11.18 -11.33 -10.40
CA ALA A 172 12.29 -12.22 -10.77
C ALA A 172 13.68 -11.54 -10.73
N LEU A 173 13.76 -10.28 -10.32
CA LEU A 173 15.02 -9.55 -10.25
C LEU A 173 15.84 -10.03 -9.05
N GLU A 174 17.04 -10.54 -9.28
CA GLU A 174 17.88 -11.09 -8.21
C GLU A 174 18.64 -9.98 -7.46
N ARG A 175 18.76 -10.13 -6.13
CA ARG A 175 19.67 -9.31 -5.32
C ARG A 175 21.11 -9.51 -5.85
N GLY A 176 21.90 -8.43 -5.90
CA GLY A 176 23.24 -8.42 -6.47
C GLY A 176 23.31 -8.16 -7.98
N SER A 177 22.18 -8.15 -8.70
CA SER A 177 22.16 -7.76 -10.11
C SER A 177 22.25 -6.24 -10.30
N ALA A 178 22.82 -5.80 -11.42
CA ALA A 178 22.89 -4.37 -11.76
C ALA A 178 21.51 -3.72 -11.89
N ALA A 179 20.52 -4.48 -12.37
CA ALA A 179 19.15 -4.02 -12.49
C ALA A 179 18.47 -3.86 -11.11
N TYR A 180 18.75 -4.75 -10.14
CA TYR A 180 18.30 -4.58 -8.76
C TYR A 180 18.89 -3.31 -8.14
N ALA A 181 20.20 -3.11 -8.28
CA ALA A 181 20.86 -1.90 -7.80
C ALA A 181 20.29 -0.62 -8.46
N GLY A 182 19.96 -0.69 -9.76
CA GLY A 182 19.30 0.40 -10.48
C GLY A 182 17.91 0.75 -9.94
N ALA A 183 17.08 -0.25 -9.67
CA ALA A 183 15.76 -0.05 -9.05
C ALA A 183 15.88 0.53 -7.62
N ALA A 184 16.91 0.14 -6.86
CA ALA A 184 17.18 0.71 -5.55
C ALA A 184 17.63 2.17 -5.63
N ARG A 185 18.51 2.52 -6.58
CA ARG A 185 18.88 3.92 -6.83
C ARG A 185 17.68 4.77 -7.25
N LEU A 186 16.78 4.23 -8.07
CA LEU A 186 15.53 4.89 -8.46
C LEU A 186 14.66 5.22 -7.24
N GLY A 187 14.36 4.22 -6.40
CA GLY A 187 13.55 4.42 -5.19
C GLY A 187 14.17 5.44 -4.24
N ARG A 188 15.50 5.38 -4.06
CA ARG A 188 16.27 6.33 -3.25
C ARG A 188 16.17 7.76 -3.78
N ARG A 189 16.36 7.95 -5.10
CA ARG A 189 16.30 9.26 -5.73
C ARG A 189 14.92 9.87 -5.63
N LEU A 190 13.86 9.12 -5.96
CA LEU A 190 12.49 9.61 -5.87
C LEU A 190 12.11 10.02 -4.44
N THR A 191 12.54 9.24 -3.45
CA THR A 191 12.32 9.58 -2.03
C THR A 191 13.03 10.87 -1.63
N ARG A 192 14.29 11.06 -2.09
CA ARG A 192 15.05 12.30 -1.87
C ARG A 192 14.47 13.52 -2.61
N ASP A 193 13.76 13.29 -3.71
CA ASP A 193 13.01 14.31 -4.44
C ASP A 193 11.66 14.65 -3.74
N GLY A 194 11.38 14.09 -2.56
CA GLY A 194 10.20 14.38 -1.74
C GLY A 194 8.96 13.58 -2.13
N LEU A 195 9.11 12.48 -2.87
CA LEU A 195 8.01 11.64 -3.31
C LEU A 195 7.89 10.39 -2.44
N THR A 196 6.65 9.95 -2.19
CA THR A 196 6.38 8.68 -1.51
C THR A 196 6.49 7.55 -2.52
N VAL A 197 7.42 6.62 -2.31
CA VAL A 197 7.55 5.42 -3.15
C VAL A 197 6.50 4.38 -2.74
N ALA A 198 5.73 3.89 -3.70
CA ALA A 198 4.80 2.77 -3.53
C ALA A 198 5.14 1.64 -4.51
N THR A 199 5.13 0.38 -4.04
CA THR A 199 5.40 -0.79 -4.88
C THR A 199 4.39 -1.91 -4.60
N GLY A 200 4.40 -2.95 -5.43
CA GLY A 200 3.61 -4.16 -5.17
C GLY A 200 4.08 -4.99 -3.96
N GLY A 201 5.10 -4.57 -3.21
CA GLY A 201 5.46 -5.13 -1.90
C GLY A 201 6.17 -6.48 -1.90
N GLY A 202 6.35 -7.13 -3.05
CA GLY A 202 7.05 -8.42 -3.17
C GLY A 202 8.59 -8.32 -3.29
N PRO A 203 9.27 -9.41 -3.68
CA PRO A 203 10.71 -9.44 -3.92
C PRO A 203 11.11 -8.72 -5.23
N GLY A 204 12.40 -8.73 -5.55
CA GLY A 204 12.92 -8.22 -6.82
C GLY A 204 12.85 -6.70 -6.94
N ALA A 205 12.30 -6.19 -8.04
CA ALA A 205 12.26 -4.75 -8.31
C ALA A 205 11.49 -3.96 -7.22
N MET A 206 10.43 -4.56 -6.69
CA MET A 206 9.60 -3.99 -5.63
C MET A 206 10.37 -3.87 -4.31
N GLU A 207 11.13 -4.90 -3.95
CA GLU A 207 12.04 -4.87 -2.79
C GLU A 207 13.13 -3.82 -2.99
N ALA A 208 13.79 -3.83 -4.16
CA ALA A 208 14.88 -2.92 -4.45
C ALA A 208 14.45 -1.45 -4.31
N ALA A 209 13.31 -1.07 -4.90
CA ALA A 209 12.76 0.28 -4.76
C ALA A 209 12.48 0.66 -3.30
N ASN A 210 11.90 -0.25 -2.50
CA ASN A 210 11.69 -0.02 -1.08
C ASN A 210 13.00 0.07 -0.28
N LEU A 211 14.02 -0.73 -0.60
CA LEU A 211 15.37 -0.59 -0.05
C LEU A 211 15.96 0.79 -0.36
N GLY A 212 15.77 1.26 -1.59
CA GLY A 212 16.15 2.60 -2.00
C GLY A 212 15.53 3.68 -1.12
N ALA A 213 14.21 3.61 -0.94
CA ALA A 213 13.47 4.54 -0.09
C ALA A 213 13.89 4.44 1.39
N TYR A 214 14.02 3.23 1.91
CA TYR A 214 14.50 2.97 3.28
C TYR A 214 15.88 3.59 3.52
N THR A 215 16.79 3.46 2.56
CA THR A 215 18.14 3.98 2.73
C THR A 215 18.23 5.49 2.54
N ALA A 216 17.25 6.14 1.91
CA ALA A 216 17.32 7.52 1.44
C ALA A 216 17.78 8.58 2.46
N PRO A 217 17.41 8.50 3.75
CA PRO A 217 17.87 9.46 4.77
C PRO A 217 19.33 9.31 5.17
N PHE A 218 19.98 8.19 4.85
CA PHE A 218 21.37 7.93 5.19
C PHE A 218 22.33 8.41 4.09
N GLU A 219 23.63 8.45 4.40
CA GLU A 219 24.70 8.71 3.43
C GLU A 219 24.73 7.66 2.30
N ASP A 220 25.38 8.00 1.18
CA ASP A 220 25.32 7.19 -0.05
C ASP A 220 25.95 5.81 0.09
N GLU A 221 27.00 5.68 0.91
CA GLU A 221 27.67 4.41 1.20
C GLU A 221 26.73 3.39 1.87
N MET A 222 25.62 3.86 2.47
CA MET A 222 24.64 2.98 3.09
C MET A 222 23.95 2.09 2.06
N LEU A 223 23.59 2.63 0.89
CA LEU A 223 22.92 1.84 -0.14
C LEU A 223 23.88 0.79 -0.70
N ASP A 224 25.13 1.16 -0.98
CA ASP A 224 26.13 0.24 -1.52
C ASP A 224 26.42 -0.92 -0.55
N SER A 225 26.61 -0.60 0.74
CA SER A 225 26.82 -1.61 1.79
C SER A 225 25.62 -2.56 1.92
N ALA A 226 24.40 -2.04 1.83
CA ALA A 226 23.18 -2.85 1.89
C ALA A 226 23.08 -3.77 0.67
N LEU A 227 23.38 -3.27 -0.54
CA LEU A 227 23.36 -4.06 -1.77
C LEU A 227 24.38 -5.21 -1.72
N GLU A 228 25.59 -4.96 -1.22
CA GLU A 228 26.62 -5.98 -1.02
C GLU A 228 26.19 -7.07 -0.03
N LEU A 229 25.52 -6.69 1.06
CA LEU A 229 25.02 -7.64 2.06
C LEU A 229 23.91 -8.50 1.48
N LEU A 230 22.92 -7.90 0.81
CA LEU A 230 21.79 -8.61 0.21
C LEU A 230 22.22 -9.53 -0.93
N ALA A 231 23.28 -9.20 -1.66
CA ALA A 231 23.83 -10.04 -2.73
C ALA A 231 24.26 -11.44 -2.24
N LYS A 232 24.50 -11.62 -0.93
CA LYS A 232 24.80 -12.94 -0.33
C LYS A 232 23.60 -13.88 -0.31
N THR A 233 22.38 -13.35 -0.47
CA THR A 233 21.15 -14.14 -0.54
C THR A 233 20.32 -13.66 -1.75
N PRO A 234 20.71 -14.04 -2.99
CA PRO A 234 20.16 -13.50 -4.23
C PRO A 234 18.65 -13.66 -4.40
N HIS A 235 18.12 -14.76 -3.88
CA HIS A 235 16.73 -15.20 -4.07
C HIS A 235 16.11 -15.65 -2.74
N PHE A 236 14.78 -15.59 -2.65
CA PHE A 236 14.03 -16.04 -1.46
C PHE A 236 13.88 -17.56 -1.38
N THR A 237 14.30 -18.28 -2.42
CA THR A 237 14.42 -19.73 -2.42
C THR A 237 15.91 -20.13 -2.34
N PRO A 238 16.25 -21.22 -1.63
CA PRO A 238 15.35 -22.18 -1.00
C PRO A 238 14.78 -21.75 0.37
N SER A 239 15.20 -20.61 0.94
CA SER A 239 14.87 -20.22 2.31
C SER A 239 14.41 -18.77 2.41
N VAL A 240 13.09 -18.57 2.58
CA VAL A 240 12.52 -17.25 2.85
C VAL A 240 13.05 -16.71 4.18
N THR A 241 13.28 -17.59 5.16
CA THR A 241 13.85 -17.24 6.46
C THR A 241 15.20 -16.54 6.32
N ASP A 242 16.12 -17.11 5.55
CA ASP A 242 17.46 -16.52 5.41
C ASP A 242 17.43 -15.25 4.56
N TRP A 243 16.59 -15.24 3.53
CA TRP A 243 16.36 -14.07 2.67
C TRP A 243 15.81 -12.87 3.46
N ALA A 244 14.83 -13.10 4.33
CA ALA A 244 14.27 -12.06 5.19
C ALA A 244 15.26 -11.64 6.28
N ARG A 245 15.98 -12.58 6.91
CA ARG A 245 17.00 -12.27 7.92
C ARG A 245 18.08 -11.32 7.39
N ALA A 246 18.53 -11.49 6.15
CA ALA A 246 19.49 -10.58 5.51
C ALA A 246 18.94 -9.14 5.43
N ALA A 247 17.65 -8.97 5.14
CA ALA A 247 17.02 -7.65 5.12
C ALA A 247 16.85 -7.07 6.54
N PHE A 248 16.49 -7.89 7.52
CA PHE A 248 16.41 -7.48 8.91
C PHE A 248 17.77 -7.14 9.52
N GLU A 249 18.87 -7.76 9.09
CA GLU A 249 20.23 -7.38 9.53
C GLU A 249 20.54 -5.92 9.17
N ILE A 250 20.13 -5.47 7.98
CA ILE A 250 20.24 -4.08 7.56
C ILE A 250 19.35 -3.18 8.44
N ARG A 251 18.08 -3.56 8.65
CA ARG A 251 17.16 -2.75 9.46
C ARG A 251 17.62 -2.56 10.90
N HIS A 252 18.11 -3.63 11.53
CA HIS A 252 18.59 -3.59 12.91
C HIS A 252 19.89 -2.80 13.06
N SER A 253 20.80 -2.92 12.08
CA SER A 253 22.07 -2.19 12.14
C SER A 253 21.91 -0.70 11.86
N ARG A 254 20.85 -0.29 11.17
CA ARG A 254 20.59 1.10 10.76
C ARG A 254 19.10 1.46 10.87
N PRO A 255 18.56 1.59 12.09
CA PRO A 255 17.17 2.01 12.28
C PRO A 255 16.95 3.46 11.81
N GLY A 256 15.68 3.84 11.58
CA GLY A 256 15.32 5.19 11.14
C GLY A 256 15.42 5.43 9.63
N GLY A 257 15.19 4.39 8.83
CA GLY A 257 15.12 4.50 7.38
C GLY A 257 13.93 5.34 6.89
N GLY A 258 13.96 5.69 5.60
CA GLY A 258 12.93 6.49 4.93
C GLY A 258 11.62 5.74 4.76
N ALA A 259 10.55 6.49 4.55
CA ALA A 259 9.21 5.95 4.38
C ALA A 259 8.95 5.49 2.94
N SER A 260 8.27 4.35 2.81
CA SER A 260 7.67 3.83 1.59
C SER A 260 6.54 2.86 1.89
N VAL A 261 5.70 2.62 0.88
CA VAL A 261 4.55 1.71 0.97
C VAL A 261 4.79 0.47 0.11
N GLY A 262 4.58 -0.70 0.70
CA GLY A 262 4.47 -1.97 -0.05
C GLY A 262 3.03 -2.45 -0.06
N ILE A 263 2.53 -2.85 -1.23
CA ILE A 263 1.14 -3.34 -1.38
C ILE A 263 1.14 -4.81 -1.86
N PRO A 264 1.57 -5.78 -1.02
CA PRO A 264 1.60 -7.20 -1.37
C PRO A 264 0.22 -7.86 -1.28
N THR A 265 0.16 -9.15 -1.61
CA THR A 265 -1.08 -9.94 -1.48
C THR A 265 -0.82 -11.35 -0.99
N TRP A 266 -1.76 -11.94 -0.26
CA TRP A 266 -1.77 -13.38 0.03
C TRP A 266 -2.28 -14.22 -1.13
N PHE A 267 -2.84 -13.64 -2.18
CA PHE A 267 -3.20 -14.34 -3.42
C PHE A 267 -1.98 -15.03 -4.04
N TYR A 268 -0.86 -14.31 -4.09
CA TYR A 268 0.46 -14.81 -4.48
C TYR A 268 1.33 -15.11 -3.26
N GLY A 269 0.79 -15.57 -2.14
CA GLY A 269 1.56 -15.67 -0.88
C GLY A 269 2.70 -16.69 -0.85
N HIS A 270 3.02 -17.32 -1.98
CA HIS A 270 4.32 -17.98 -2.20
C HIS A 270 5.45 -16.97 -2.43
N GLU A 271 5.12 -15.72 -2.79
CA GLU A 271 6.01 -14.56 -2.78
C GLU A 271 5.91 -13.87 -1.41
N PRO A 272 7.01 -13.83 -0.62
CA PRO A 272 7.00 -13.15 0.65
C PRO A 272 6.95 -11.62 0.46
N PRO A 273 6.37 -10.87 1.41
CA PRO A 273 6.49 -9.42 1.41
C PRO A 273 7.96 -9.03 1.62
N ASN A 274 8.40 -7.89 1.09
CA ASN A 274 9.73 -7.37 1.41
C ASN A 274 9.75 -6.69 2.78
N ALA A 275 10.91 -6.68 3.43
CA ALA A 275 11.06 -6.09 4.75
C ALA A 275 11.38 -4.59 4.74
N PHE A 276 11.63 -3.97 3.57
CA PHE A 276 12.10 -2.57 3.51
C PHE A 276 10.97 -1.54 3.45
N ALA A 277 9.77 -1.93 2.99
CA ALA A 277 8.60 -1.08 3.10
C ALA A 277 8.35 -0.71 4.57
N SER A 278 8.20 0.59 4.83
CA SER A 278 7.90 1.08 6.19
C SER A 278 6.45 0.79 6.60
N HIS A 279 5.53 0.81 5.62
CA HIS A 279 4.11 0.55 5.80
C HIS A 279 3.67 -0.46 4.74
N ILE A 280 2.90 -1.46 5.13
CA ILE A 280 2.52 -2.59 4.27
C ILE A 280 0.99 -2.71 4.24
N ALA A 281 0.41 -2.49 3.06
CA ALA A 281 -1.01 -2.71 2.80
C ALA A 281 -1.17 -4.07 2.10
N LYS A 282 -1.29 -5.15 2.89
CA LYS A 282 -1.34 -6.51 2.35
C LYS A 282 -2.80 -6.94 2.17
N TYR A 283 -3.17 -7.43 0.99
CA TYR A 283 -4.56 -7.75 0.66
C TYR A 283 -4.81 -9.24 0.42
N PHE A 284 -6.04 -9.71 0.65
CA PHE A 284 -6.50 -11.01 0.19
C PHE A 284 -6.91 -10.99 -1.29
N VAL A 285 -7.67 -9.97 -1.71
CA VAL A 285 -8.19 -9.84 -3.06
C VAL A 285 -7.20 -9.10 -3.96
N ASN A 286 -6.57 -9.83 -4.89
CA ASN A 286 -5.56 -9.27 -5.80
C ASN A 286 -6.08 -8.11 -6.67
N ALA A 287 -7.33 -8.18 -7.14
CA ALA A 287 -7.90 -7.13 -7.99
C ALA A 287 -8.00 -5.77 -7.28
N VAL A 288 -8.38 -5.77 -5.99
CA VAL A 288 -8.44 -4.56 -5.16
C VAL A 288 -7.04 -3.99 -4.95
N ARG A 289 -6.06 -4.87 -4.72
CA ARG A 289 -4.65 -4.52 -4.54
C ARG A 289 -4.02 -3.90 -5.79
N GLU A 290 -4.22 -4.50 -6.96
CA GLU A 290 -3.65 -4.02 -8.23
C GLU A 290 -4.24 -2.65 -8.61
N ASP A 291 -5.57 -2.52 -8.60
CA ASP A 291 -6.20 -1.25 -8.90
C ASP A 291 -5.87 -0.19 -7.84
N GLY A 292 -5.85 -0.60 -6.56
CA GLY A 292 -5.58 0.28 -5.43
C GLY A 292 -4.19 0.92 -5.45
N LEU A 293 -3.14 0.17 -5.82
CA LEU A 293 -1.79 0.71 -5.98
C LEU A 293 -1.73 1.76 -7.10
N LEU A 294 -2.35 1.47 -8.25
CA LEU A 294 -2.35 2.37 -9.41
C LEU A 294 -3.22 3.60 -9.18
N ALA A 295 -4.37 3.45 -8.52
CA ALA A 295 -5.26 4.54 -8.15
C ALA A 295 -4.58 5.57 -7.24
N ARG A 296 -3.73 5.09 -6.33
CA ARG A 296 -3.03 5.91 -5.34
C ARG A 296 -1.67 6.44 -5.82
N SER A 297 -1.22 6.08 -7.03
CA SER A 297 0.03 6.58 -7.62
C SER A 297 -0.14 7.97 -8.25
N THR A 298 -0.45 8.97 -7.42
CA THR A 298 -0.89 10.31 -7.83
C THR A 298 0.18 11.17 -8.51
N ALA A 299 1.46 10.91 -8.26
CA ALA A 299 2.59 11.61 -8.90
C ALA A 299 3.11 10.91 -10.16
N GLY A 300 2.55 9.75 -10.51
CA GLY A 300 2.86 8.98 -11.71
C GLY A 300 3.38 7.58 -11.41
N VAL A 301 3.64 6.82 -12.47
CA VAL A 301 4.06 5.42 -12.40
C VAL A 301 5.29 5.18 -13.28
N VAL A 302 6.26 4.46 -12.73
CA VAL A 302 7.44 3.97 -13.46
C VAL A 302 7.31 2.47 -13.69
N PHE A 303 7.39 2.04 -14.95
CA PHE A 303 7.29 0.64 -15.36
C PHE A 303 8.66 0.12 -15.80
N LEU A 304 9.28 -0.67 -14.94
CA LEU A 304 10.52 -1.40 -15.23
C LEU A 304 10.22 -2.64 -16.10
N PRO A 305 11.22 -3.20 -16.80
CA PRO A 305 11.04 -4.44 -17.58
C PRO A 305 10.33 -5.54 -16.79
N GLY A 306 9.31 -6.12 -17.40
CA GLY A 306 8.42 -7.08 -16.74
C GLY A 306 7.86 -8.12 -17.71
N ALA A 307 6.76 -8.74 -17.30
CA ALA A 307 6.06 -9.75 -18.09
C ALA A 307 4.55 -9.48 -18.05
N ALA A 308 3.72 -10.52 -18.05
CA ALA A 308 2.26 -10.40 -18.11
C ALA A 308 1.67 -9.45 -17.05
N GLY A 309 2.10 -9.56 -15.79
CA GLY A 309 1.62 -8.68 -14.70
C GLY A 309 1.93 -7.20 -14.97
N THR A 310 3.19 -6.86 -15.30
CA THR A 310 3.56 -5.47 -15.60
C THR A 310 2.88 -4.93 -16.86
N VAL A 311 2.63 -5.78 -17.86
CA VAL A 311 1.84 -5.38 -19.04
C VAL A 311 0.40 -5.06 -18.64
N GLN A 312 -0.22 -5.87 -17.77
CA GLN A 312 -1.55 -5.60 -17.22
C GLN A 312 -1.56 -4.26 -16.49
N GLU A 313 -0.60 -4.02 -15.57
CA GLU A 313 -0.49 -2.78 -14.80
C GLU A 313 -0.34 -1.54 -15.70
N ILE A 314 0.39 -1.64 -16.82
CA ILE A 314 0.48 -0.55 -17.81
C ILE A 314 -0.91 -0.17 -18.33
N PHE A 315 -1.74 -1.15 -18.67
CA PHE A 315 -3.07 -0.88 -19.23
C PHE A 315 -4.14 -0.57 -18.18
N ASP A 316 -4.00 -1.09 -16.97
CA ASP A 316 -4.82 -0.71 -15.82
C ASP A 316 -4.57 0.76 -15.45
N ASN A 317 -3.35 1.27 -15.63
CA ASN A 317 -3.04 2.69 -15.46
C ASN A 317 -3.41 3.55 -16.69
N ALA A 318 -3.19 3.02 -17.90
CA ALA A 318 -3.51 3.73 -19.15
C ALA A 318 -5.03 3.98 -19.29
N THR A 319 -5.86 3.04 -18.83
CA THR A 319 -7.32 3.11 -19.04
C THR A 319 -7.95 4.32 -18.32
N PRO A 320 -7.71 4.57 -17.03
CA PRO A 320 -8.13 5.81 -16.38
C PRO A 320 -7.55 7.08 -17.01
N ASN A 321 -6.30 7.05 -17.47
CA ASN A 321 -5.68 8.17 -18.17
C ASN A 321 -6.34 8.46 -19.52
N TYR A 322 -6.78 7.42 -20.23
CA TYR A 322 -7.48 7.52 -21.51
C TYR A 322 -8.89 8.10 -21.37
N TYR A 323 -9.62 7.70 -20.32
CA TYR A 323 -10.98 8.15 -20.03
C TYR A 323 -11.05 9.38 -19.13
N GLN A 324 -9.93 9.80 -18.53
CA GLN A 324 -9.85 10.83 -17.49
C GLN A 324 -10.78 10.53 -16.29
N SER A 325 -11.00 9.25 -15.99
CA SER A 325 -11.96 8.82 -14.95
C SER A 325 -11.46 9.10 -13.52
N ARG A 326 -10.16 9.38 -13.35
CA ARG A 326 -9.51 9.80 -12.09
C ARG A 326 -9.03 11.25 -12.13
N GLY A 327 -9.52 12.04 -13.08
CA GLY A 327 -9.09 13.42 -13.32
C GLY A 327 -8.03 13.54 -14.42
N GLU A 328 -7.12 14.49 -14.28
CA GLU A 328 -6.05 14.71 -15.26
C GLU A 328 -5.12 13.50 -15.36
N PRO A 329 -4.66 13.12 -16.56
CA PRO A 329 -3.83 11.92 -16.70
C PRO A 329 -2.53 12.04 -15.91
N THR A 330 -2.20 10.99 -15.16
CA THR A 330 -0.96 10.92 -14.38
C THR A 330 0.21 10.47 -15.27
N PRO A 331 1.45 10.90 -14.97
CA PRO A 331 2.62 10.51 -15.75
C PRO A 331 2.85 8.99 -15.77
N MET A 332 3.26 8.46 -16.92
CA MET A 332 3.70 7.07 -17.12
C MET A 332 5.08 7.05 -17.75
N VAL A 333 6.05 6.44 -17.09
CA VAL A 333 7.43 6.31 -17.60
C VAL A 333 7.76 4.83 -17.77
N LEU A 334 7.91 4.38 -19.01
CA LEU A 334 8.37 3.03 -19.32
C LEU A 334 9.89 3.05 -19.46
N VAL A 335 10.58 2.10 -18.83
CA VAL A 335 12.05 2.00 -18.83
C VAL A 335 12.49 0.81 -19.68
N ASN A 336 13.55 1.01 -20.47
CA ASN A 336 14.14 0.08 -21.43
C ASN A 336 13.37 0.02 -22.76
N ARG A 337 13.84 0.80 -23.73
CA ARG A 337 13.25 0.90 -25.08
C ARG A 337 13.13 -0.45 -25.76
N ALA A 338 14.22 -1.21 -25.87
CA ALA A 338 14.23 -2.50 -26.56
C ALA A 338 13.20 -3.48 -25.97
N HIS A 339 13.02 -3.47 -24.64
CA HIS A 339 12.01 -4.30 -24.01
C HIS A 339 10.58 -3.94 -24.47
N TRP A 340 10.23 -2.66 -24.45
CA TRP A 340 8.86 -2.19 -24.71
C TRP A 340 8.53 -1.92 -26.19
N THR A 341 9.53 -1.95 -27.09
CA THR A 341 9.32 -1.79 -28.54
C THR A 341 9.56 -3.06 -29.34
N GLU A 342 10.41 -3.98 -28.87
CA GLU A 342 10.80 -5.17 -29.63
C GLU A 342 10.34 -6.47 -28.95
N LYS A 343 10.68 -6.66 -27.66
CA LYS A 343 10.39 -7.91 -26.95
C LYS A 343 8.91 -8.06 -26.60
N LEU A 344 8.35 -7.04 -25.97
CA LEU A 344 6.94 -6.91 -25.63
C LEU A 344 6.51 -5.52 -26.13
N PRO A 345 6.02 -5.40 -27.38
CA PRO A 345 5.80 -4.11 -28.06
C PRO A 345 4.57 -3.34 -27.50
N THR A 346 4.56 -3.10 -26.20
CA THR A 346 3.55 -2.35 -25.46
C THR A 346 3.59 -0.86 -25.80
N TRP A 347 4.79 -0.31 -26.04
CA TRP A 347 4.95 1.12 -26.30
C TRP A 347 4.23 1.60 -27.58
N PRO A 348 4.38 0.94 -28.75
CA PRO A 348 3.59 1.30 -29.94
C PRO A 348 2.08 1.29 -29.72
N LEU A 349 1.56 0.30 -28.96
CA LEU A 349 0.14 0.23 -28.63
C LEU A 349 -0.30 1.36 -27.70
N LEU A 350 0.49 1.65 -26.65
CA LEU A 350 0.23 2.75 -25.73
C LEU A 350 0.23 4.11 -26.45
N GLN A 351 1.18 4.33 -27.37
CA GLN A 351 1.21 5.54 -28.20
C GLN A 351 -0.01 5.66 -29.09
N ALA A 352 -0.45 4.56 -29.72
CA ALA A 352 -1.63 4.56 -30.57
C ALA A 352 -2.91 4.88 -29.78
N LEU A 353 -3.03 4.36 -28.55
CA LEU A 353 -4.16 4.67 -27.66
C LEU A 353 -4.13 6.11 -27.15
N ALA A 354 -2.94 6.65 -26.89
CA ALA A 354 -2.76 8.00 -26.37
C ALA A 354 -2.88 9.09 -27.45
N ALA A 355 -2.78 8.74 -28.74
CA ALA A 355 -2.83 9.68 -29.86
C ALA A 355 -4.08 10.57 -29.79
N ASP A 356 -3.86 11.88 -30.04
CA ASP A 356 -4.90 12.92 -30.01
C ASP A 356 -5.66 13.05 -28.68
N ARG A 357 -5.05 12.63 -27.56
CA ARG A 357 -5.61 12.72 -26.21
C ARG A 357 -4.69 13.43 -25.23
N PRO A 358 -5.22 13.98 -24.11
CA PRO A 358 -4.41 14.59 -23.05
C PRO A 358 -3.31 13.66 -22.51
N MET A 359 -3.56 12.35 -22.50
CA MET A 359 -2.60 11.32 -22.10
C MET A 359 -1.31 11.31 -22.96
N ALA A 360 -1.34 11.75 -24.23
CA ALA A 360 -0.15 11.77 -25.09
C ALA A 360 1.02 12.56 -24.48
N ALA A 361 0.72 13.67 -23.80
CA ALA A 361 1.71 14.51 -23.15
C ALA A 361 2.18 13.95 -21.78
N ARG A 362 1.65 12.79 -21.37
CA ARG A 362 1.90 12.19 -20.04
C ARG A 362 2.59 10.84 -20.10
N ILE A 363 3.01 10.39 -21.28
CA ILE A 363 3.76 9.14 -21.44
C ILE A 363 5.21 9.41 -21.88
N ALA A 364 6.16 8.64 -21.37
CA ALA A 364 7.55 8.67 -21.80
C ALA A 364 8.15 7.26 -21.86
N LEU A 365 9.10 7.07 -22.79
CA LEU A 365 9.93 5.88 -22.90
C LEU A 365 11.40 6.27 -22.82
N VAL A 366 12.08 5.79 -21.78
CA VAL A 366 13.50 6.05 -21.51
C VAL A 366 14.35 4.80 -21.71
N ASP A 367 15.63 4.99 -21.96
CA ASP A 367 16.55 3.89 -22.27
C ASP A 367 17.11 3.25 -20.99
N SER A 368 17.30 4.05 -19.93
CA SER A 368 17.83 3.60 -18.64
C SER A 368 16.94 3.99 -17.46
N VAL A 369 17.09 3.26 -16.34
CA VAL A 369 16.38 3.56 -15.09
C VAL A 369 16.80 4.90 -14.48
N ASP A 370 18.05 5.32 -14.72
CA ASP A 370 18.61 6.56 -14.20
C ASP A 370 17.96 7.81 -14.81
N GLU A 371 17.37 7.70 -16.01
CA GLU A 371 16.63 8.78 -16.69
C GLU A 371 15.18 8.93 -16.19
N ALA A 372 14.64 7.93 -15.49
CA ALA A 372 13.23 7.89 -15.12
C ALA A 372 12.81 9.03 -14.18
N PRO A 373 13.59 9.42 -13.14
CA PRO A 373 13.24 10.56 -12.27
C PRO A 373 13.09 11.87 -13.05
N ASP A 374 14.03 12.15 -13.95
CA ASP A 374 14.02 13.39 -14.73
C ASP A 374 12.88 13.38 -15.75
N ALA A 375 12.57 12.23 -16.37
CA ALA A 375 11.41 12.09 -17.23
C ALA A 375 10.10 12.34 -16.46
N LEU A 376 9.97 11.75 -15.27
CA LEU A 376 8.81 11.94 -14.40
C LEU A 376 8.63 13.41 -14.02
N ALA A 377 9.70 14.08 -13.59
CA ALA A 377 9.68 15.49 -13.22
C ALA A 377 9.24 16.40 -14.38
N ARG A 378 9.71 16.13 -15.61
CA ARG A 378 9.28 16.86 -16.82
C ARG A 378 7.78 16.70 -17.08
N LEU A 379 7.27 15.48 -17.04
CA LEU A 379 5.85 15.19 -17.30
C LEU A 379 4.92 15.79 -16.22
N ARG A 380 5.37 15.86 -14.97
CA ARG A 380 4.63 16.50 -13.87
C ARG A 380 4.54 18.02 -14.04
N THR A 381 5.59 18.65 -14.57
CA THR A 381 5.63 20.13 -14.75
C THR A 381 4.75 20.58 -15.93
N GLN A 382 4.71 19.80 -17.01
CA GLN A 382 3.86 20.06 -18.18
C GLN A 382 2.35 20.04 -17.88
N ALA A 383 1.95 19.53 -16.71
CA ALA A 383 0.58 19.56 -16.22
C ALA A 383 0.11 20.93 -15.73
N GLN A 384 1.05 21.80 -15.33
CA GLN A 384 0.77 23.06 -14.64
C GLN A 384 0.80 24.27 -15.56
N SER A 385 1.15 24.06 -16.83
CA SER A 385 1.23 25.04 -17.92
C SER A 385 0.12 24.81 -18.93
#